data_AF-A0A4P6EV28-F1
#
_entry.id   AF-A0A4P6EV28-F1
#
_cell.length_a   1.000
_cell.length_b   1.000
_cell.length_c   1.000
_cell.angle_alpha   90.00
_cell.angle_beta   90.00
_cell.angle_gamma   90.00
#
_symmetry.space_group_name_H-M   'P 1'
#
loop_
_entity.id
_entity.type
_entity.pdbx_description
1 polymer ?
#
loop_
_entity_poly.entity_id
_entity_poly.type
_entity_poly.pdbx_seq_one_letter_code
_entity_poly.pdbx_strand_id
1 'polypeptide(L)' 'MGRQFKVYYEFDDEWHDAGTVEAESKSEAVSKVKHESLMNICLKHAVDPDYIQSRMNFDVEEAY' A
#
# COMPACT_ATOMS: atom_id res chain seq x y z
N MET A 1 -8.16 12.69 16.18
CA MET A 1 -7.16 11.68 16.58
C MET A 1 -7.28 10.58 15.54
N GLY A 2 -6.34 10.48 14.60
CA GLY A 2 -6.37 9.44 13.57
C GLY A 2 -6.02 8.07 14.16
N ARG A 3 -6.36 7.00 13.44
CA ARG A 3 -6.01 5.63 13.80
C ARG A 3 -4.83 5.19 12.95
N GLN A 4 -4.00 4.30 13.50
CA GLN A 4 -2.88 3.73 12.75
C GLN A 4 -3.32 2.47 12.02
N PHE A 5 -2.97 2.40 10.74
CA PHE A 5 -3.25 1.27 9.88
C PHE A 5 -1.95 0.75 9.31
N LYS A 6 -1.73 -0.56 9.42
CA LYS A 6 -0.64 -1.24 8.75
C LYS A 6 -1.16 -1.74 7.40
N VAL A 7 -0.49 -1.33 6.33
CA VAL A 7 -0.93 -1.61 4.96
C VAL A 7 0.05 -2.57 4.31
N TYR A 8 -0.49 -3.57 3.64
CA TYR A 8 0.27 -4.52 2.85
C TYR A 8 -0.17 -4.46 1.39
N TYR A 9 0.76 -4.74 0.48
CA TYR A 9 0.46 -4.91 -0.93
C TYR A 9 0.97 -6.27 -1.41
N GLU A 10 0.23 -6.87 -2.33
CA GLU A 10 0.64 -8.09 -3.01
C GLU A 10 1.23 -7.75 -4.38
N PHE A 11 2.44 -8.24 -4.66
CA PHE A 11 3.08 -8.13 -5.96
C PHE A 11 3.82 -9.42 -6.27
N ASP A 12 3.63 -9.96 -7.48
CA ASP A 12 4.25 -11.23 -7.91
C ASP A 12 3.96 -12.41 -6.96
N ASP A 13 2.71 -12.51 -6.49
CA ASP A 13 2.23 -13.51 -5.53
C ASP A 13 2.92 -13.45 -4.14
N GLU A 14 3.63 -12.36 -3.83
CA GLU A 14 4.25 -12.10 -2.53
C GLU A 14 3.62 -10.89 -1.83
N TRP A 15 3.37 -11.02 -0.52
CA TRP A 15 2.91 -9.93 0.33
C TRP A 15 4.08 -9.12 0.86
N HIS A 16 3.99 -7.80 0.71
CA HIS A 16 4.99 -6.84 1.13
C HIS A 16 4.41 -5.80 2.08
N ASP A 17 5.20 -5.42 3.10
CA ASP A 17 4.87 -4.36 4.04
C ASP A 17 5.01 -3.00 3.36
N ALA A 18 3.89 -2.27 3.24
CA ALA A 18 3.85 -0.94 2.67
C ALA A 18 4.12 0.16 3.73
N GLY A 19 4.12 -0.21 5.01
CA GLY A 19 4.29 0.68 6.15
C GLY A 19 3.01 0.93 6.94
N THR A 20 3.14 1.78 7.96
CA THR A 20 2.05 2.20 8.84
C THR A 20 1.69 3.64 8.56
N VAL A 21 0.40 3.91 8.35
CA VAL A 21 -0.12 5.26 8.08
C VAL A 21 -1.20 5.65 9.08
N GLU A 22 -1.25 6.93 9.43
CA GLU A 22 -2.36 7.48 10.20
C GLU A 22 -3.51 7.90 9.26
N ALA A 23 -4.69 7.34 9.49
CA ALA A 23 -5.89 7.62 8.71
C ALA A 23 -7.15 7.51 9.59
N GLU A 24 -8.27 8.02 9.11
CA GLU A 24 -9.56 7.88 9.79
C GLU A 24 -10.27 6.57 9.43
N SER A 25 -9.86 5.93 8.33
CA SER A 25 -10.46 4.70 7.81
C SER A 25 -9.45 3.85 7.03
N LYS A 26 -9.74 2.54 6.91
CA LYS A 26 -8.97 1.62 6.07
C LYS A 26 -8.88 2.10 4.62
N SER A 27 -9.97 2.64 4.06
CA SER A 27 -10.00 3.15 2.68
C SER A 27 -9.08 4.35 2.48
N GLU A 28 -9.02 5.25 3.46
CA GLU A 28 -8.10 6.39 3.41
C GLU A 28 -6.65 5.93 3.57
N ALA A 29 -6.39 4.95 4.44
CA ALA A 29 -5.07 4.33 4.59
C ALA A 29 -4.58 3.72 3.26
N VAL A 30 -5.43 2.94 2.57
CA VAL A 30 -5.10 2.41 1.23
C VAL A 30 -4.83 3.54 0.25
N SER A 31 -5.63 4.61 0.23
CA SER A 31 -5.46 5.70 -0.73
C SER A 31 -4.15 6.47 -0.52
N LYS A 32 -3.75 6.71 0.73
CA LYS A 32 -2.48 7.37 1.07
C LYS A 32 -1.30 6.50 0.65
N VAL A 33 -1.33 5.22 1.02
CA VAL A 33 -0.27 4.26 0.70
C VAL A 33 -0.20 3.97 -0.79
N LYS A 34 -1.33 3.86 -1.51
CA LYS A 34 -1.33 3.71 -2.97
C LYS A 34 -0.47 4.77 -3.61
N HIS A 35 -0.69 6.04 -3.26
CA HIS A 35 0.03 7.14 -3.90
C HIS A 35 1.54 7.13 -3.59
N GLU A 36 1.92 6.91 -2.33
CA GLU A 36 3.33 6.94 -1.90
C GLU A 36 4.08 5.65 -2.23
N SER A 37 3.46 4.49 -2.00
CA SER A 37 4.05 3.17 -2.24
C SER A 37 4.08 2.81 -3.71
N LEU A 38 3.11 3.20 -4.56
CA LEU A 38 3.21 2.92 -6.00
C LEU A 38 4.53 3.45 -6.57
N MET A 39 4.89 4.70 -6.26
CA MET A 39 6.16 5.26 -6.72
C MET A 39 7.38 4.49 -6.18
N ASN A 40 7.41 4.18 -4.89
CA ASN A 40 8.52 3.44 -4.29
C ASN A 40 8.63 2.01 -4.84
N ILE A 41 7.52 1.34 -5.10
CA ILE A 41 7.46 -0.01 -5.68
C ILE A 41 7.91 0.03 -7.14
N CYS A 42 7.42 0.99 -7.93
CA CYS A 42 7.86 1.21 -9.31
C CYS A 42 9.38 1.40 -9.38
N LEU A 43 9.93 2.22 -8.47
CA LEU A 43 11.36 2.48 -8.38
C LEU A 43 12.17 1.25 -7.95
N LYS A 44 11.67 0.51 -6.95
CA LYS A 44 12.38 -0.65 -6.38
C LYS A 44 12.40 -1.85 -7.33
N HIS A 45 11.30 -2.07 -8.04
CA HIS A 45 11.13 -3.23 -8.93
C HIS A 45 11.32 -2.87 -10.42
N ALA A 46 11.65 -1.60 -10.73
CA ALA A 46 11.83 -1.09 -12.10
C ALA A 46 10.66 -1.44 -13.05
N VAL A 47 9.45 -1.40 -12.51
CA VAL A 47 8.20 -1.76 -13.22
C VAL A 47 7.35 -0.52 -13.42
N ASP A 48 6.58 -0.57 -14.50
CA ASP A 48 5.69 0.52 -14.92
C ASP A 48 4.54 0.72 -13.89
N PRO A 49 4.21 1.96 -13.50
CA PRO A 49 3.06 2.26 -12.65
C PRO A 49 1.75 1.64 -13.15
N ASP A 50 1.52 1.60 -14.46
CA ASP A 50 0.30 1.03 -15.04
C ASP A 50 0.27 -0.49 -14.90
N TYR A 51 1.45 -1.13 -14.96
CA TYR A 51 1.59 -2.56 -14.72
C TYR A 51 1.24 -2.91 -13.27
N ILE A 52 1.70 -2.09 -12.31
CA ILE A 52 1.45 -2.32 -10.89
C ILE A 52 -0.01 -2.03 -10.52
N GLN A 53 -0.61 -0.95 -11.01
CA GLN A 53 -1.99 -0.58 -10.68
C GLN A 53 -3.02 -1.66 -11.04
N SER A 54 -2.77 -2.41 -12.12
CA SER A 54 -3.67 -3.48 -12.58
C SER A 54 -3.53 -4.80 -11.81
N ARG A 55 -2.43 -4.99 -11.07
CA ARG A 55 -2.08 -6.27 -10.43
C ARG A 55 -1.90 -6.21 -8.91
N MET A 56 -1.86 -5.03 -8.31
CA MET A 56 -1.69 -4.92 -6.87
C MET A 56 -3.00 -5.07 -6.11
N ASN A 57 -3.07 -6.13 -5.29
CA ASN A 57 -4.03 -6.23 -4.21
C ASN A 57 -3.50 -5.48 -2.99
N PHE A 58 -4.41 -4.87 -2.23
CA PHE A 58 -4.09 -4.20 -0.98
C PHE A 58 -4.89 -4.82 0.14
N ASP A 59 -4.23 -5.04 1.27
CA ASP A 59 -4.89 -5.42 2.51
C ASP A 59 -4.47 -4.47 3.65
N VAL A 60 -5.37 -4.29 4.61
CA VAL A 60 -5.19 -3.33 5.70
C VAL A 60 -5.60 -3.92 7.04
N GLU A 61 -4.64 -3.93 7.94
CA GLU A 61 -4.81 -4.29 9.34
C GLU A 61 -4.82 -3.03 10.21
N GLU A 62 -5.68 -3.00 11.22
CA GLU A 62 -5.67 -1.93 12.23
C GLU A 62 -4.50 -2.23 13.18
N ALA A 63 -3.55 -1.29 13.30
CA ALA A 63 -2.39 -1.45 14.17
C ALA A 63 -2.78 -1.06 15.60
N TYR A 64 -2.56 -1.97 16.56
CA TYR A 64 -2.85 -1.76 17.99
C TYR A 64 -1.74 -0.98 18.69
#